data_AF-A0A256WG87-F1
#
_entry.id   AF-A0A256WG87-F1
#
_cell.length_a   1.000
_cell.length_b   1.000
_cell.length_c   1.000
_cell.angle_alpha   90.00
_cell.angle_beta   90.00
_cell.angle_gamma   90.00
#
_symmetry.space_group_name_H-M   'P 1'
#
loop_
_entity.id
_entity.type
_entity.pdbx_description
1 polymer ?
#
loop_
_entity_poly.entity_id
_entity_poly.type
_entity_poly.pdbx_seq_one_letter_code
_entity_poly.pdbx_strand_id
1 'polypeptide(L)'
;MVSDRLNYYTFIHAFWDIYNKDLPLYISSDAILHALHYSFDSYLQEIEANKLFGYLNDGLKKMKNYSTNFSNTVDSEEYENAMKDLDLYLTIALKLLKPSDNIVCNFEENEEELETLLKNIEELSPGSYPLFSSTSRVLDFSQFKPRGHYAEHYLLEHYFRCMIWLGRTEIQITKPGNEISVDHSPEDLKRMTILTALMCEAAFESGANEDLKYMEDILSYLLGVQDNINVWEVRDIMFDMRIEKIFLHLCKQPPGGRKL
;
A
#
# COMPACT_ATOMS: atom_id res chain seq x y z
N MET A 1 39.69 -31.85 -13.91
CA MET A 1 39.06 -30.58 -13.52
C MET A 1 39.33 -30.36 -12.05
N VAL A 2 40.07 -29.31 -11.69
CA VAL A 2 40.42 -28.96 -10.29
C VAL A 2 39.31 -28.12 -9.62
N SER A 3 38.44 -27.50 -10.43
CA SER A 3 37.35 -26.62 -10.01
C SER A 3 36.32 -27.29 -9.09
N ASP A 4 36.00 -28.57 -9.31
CA ASP A 4 34.96 -29.25 -8.51
C ASP A 4 35.42 -29.68 -7.12
N ARG A 5 36.74 -29.65 -6.82
CA ARG A 5 37.30 -30.06 -5.52
C ARG A 5 37.41 -28.91 -4.51
N LEU A 6 37.23 -27.67 -4.96
CA LEU A 6 37.31 -26.45 -4.15
C LEU A 6 35.96 -25.71 -4.21
N ASN A 7 34.88 -26.45 -4.03
CA ASN A 7 33.56 -25.86 -3.94
C ASN A 7 33.23 -25.61 -2.47
N TYR A 8 32.95 -24.35 -2.11
CA TYR A 8 32.55 -23.96 -0.77
C TYR A 8 31.07 -23.60 -0.79
N TYR A 9 30.34 -23.97 0.26
CA TYR A 9 28.91 -23.64 0.38
C TYR A 9 28.64 -22.14 0.47
N THR A 10 29.56 -21.40 1.09
CA THR A 10 29.50 -19.94 1.20
C THR A 10 30.89 -19.34 1.01
N PHE A 11 30.96 -18.09 0.55
CA PHE A 11 32.22 -17.37 0.43
C PHE A 11 32.89 -17.15 1.80
N ILE A 12 32.11 -17.04 2.88
CA ILE A 12 32.62 -16.97 4.27
C ILE A 12 33.40 -18.24 4.60
N HIS A 13 32.87 -19.40 4.23
CA HIS A 13 33.55 -20.68 4.45
C HIS A 13 34.86 -20.76 3.65
N ALA A 14 34.88 -20.22 2.43
CA ALA A 14 36.10 -20.13 1.62
C ALA A 14 37.17 -19.25 2.28
N PHE A 15 36.79 -18.08 2.79
CA PHE A 15 37.72 -17.18 3.51
C PHE A 15 38.23 -17.79 4.81
N TRP A 16 37.37 -18.46 5.56
CA TRP A 16 37.75 -19.16 6.78
C TRP A 16 38.78 -20.26 6.51
N ASP A 17 38.61 -21.03 5.43
CA ASP A 17 39.56 -22.08 5.04
C ASP A 17 40.93 -21.50 4.62
N ILE A 18 40.94 -20.43 3.83
CA ILE A 18 42.17 -19.70 3.45
C ILE A 18 42.90 -19.19 4.71
N TYR A 19 42.14 -18.60 5.63
CA TYR A 19 42.67 -18.08 6.90
C TYR A 19 43.29 -19.21 7.75
N ASN A 20 42.60 -20.34 7.93
CA ASN A 20 43.12 -21.48 8.71
C ASN A 20 44.36 -22.14 8.10
N LYS A 21 44.57 -21.98 6.79
CA LYS A 21 45.74 -22.51 6.08
C LYS A 21 46.91 -21.52 6.05
N ASP A 22 46.82 -20.40 6.76
CA ASP A 22 47.80 -19.31 6.77
C ASP A 22 48.15 -18.80 5.36
N LEU A 23 47.18 -18.84 4.44
CA LEU A 23 47.35 -18.34 3.08
C LEU A 23 46.99 -16.85 3.00
N PRO A 24 47.61 -16.08 2.08
CA PRO A 24 47.23 -14.68 1.88
C PRO A 24 45.74 -14.53 1.54
N LEU A 25 45.01 -13.82 2.41
CA LEU A 25 43.59 -13.56 2.26
C LEU A 25 43.37 -12.14 1.72
N TYR A 26 42.71 -12.04 0.56
CA TYR A 26 42.24 -10.77 0.02
C TYR A 26 40.71 -10.67 0.18
N ILE A 27 40.25 -9.65 0.90
CA ILE A 27 38.84 -9.33 1.06
C ILE A 27 38.52 -8.13 0.18
N SER A 28 37.71 -8.32 -0.85
CA SER A 28 37.25 -7.25 -1.73
C SER A 28 36.12 -6.45 -1.09
N SER A 29 35.88 -5.25 -1.61
CA SER A 29 34.71 -4.45 -1.25
C SER A 29 33.40 -5.20 -1.53
N ASP A 30 33.32 -5.97 -2.61
CA ASP A 30 32.13 -6.76 -2.97
C ASP A 30 31.76 -7.79 -1.91
N ALA A 31 32.76 -8.44 -1.29
CA ALA A 31 32.52 -9.41 -0.23
C ALA A 31 31.92 -8.76 1.02
N ILE A 32 32.37 -7.55 1.36
CA ILE A 32 31.83 -6.75 2.48
C ILE A 32 30.41 -6.28 2.12
N LEU A 33 30.21 -5.76 0.92
CA LEU A 33 28.91 -5.26 0.45
C LEU A 33 27.87 -6.39 0.39
N HIS A 34 28.26 -7.58 -0.05
CA HIS A 34 27.38 -8.76 -0.02
C HIS A 34 26.96 -9.13 1.40
N ALA A 35 27.90 -9.17 2.36
CA ALA A 35 27.57 -9.46 3.76
C ALA A 35 26.63 -8.40 4.36
N LEU A 36 26.84 -7.12 4.02
CA LEU A 36 25.95 -6.03 4.42
C LEU A 36 24.55 -6.20 3.84
N HIS A 37 24.43 -6.44 2.52
CA HIS A 37 23.14 -6.65 1.87
C HIS A 37 22.37 -7.83 2.45
N TYR A 38 23.04 -8.97 2.63
CA TYR A 38 22.41 -10.16 3.20
C TYR A 38 21.91 -9.92 4.64
N SER A 39 22.69 -9.20 5.44
CA SER A 39 22.30 -8.84 6.82
C SER A 39 21.11 -7.88 6.83
N PHE A 40 21.10 -6.88 5.94
CA PHE A 40 20.00 -5.94 5.79
C PHE A 40 18.71 -6.64 5.35
N ASP A 41 18.79 -7.49 4.33
CA ASP A 41 17.65 -8.25 3.80
C ASP A 41 17.02 -9.14 4.87
N SER A 42 17.86 -9.88 5.62
CA SER A 42 17.41 -10.73 6.73
C SER A 42 16.74 -9.91 7.85
N TYR A 43 17.31 -8.74 8.19
CA TYR A 43 16.76 -7.86 9.22
C TYR A 43 15.42 -7.23 8.78
N LEU A 44 15.32 -6.81 7.52
CA LEU A 44 14.10 -6.27 6.94
C LEU A 44 12.99 -7.32 6.95
N GLN A 45 13.30 -8.54 6.50
CA GLN A 45 12.37 -9.68 6.53
C GLN A 45 11.80 -9.92 7.94
N GLU A 46 12.66 -9.88 8.97
CA GLU A 46 12.26 -10.07 10.36
C GLU A 46 11.32 -8.96 10.85
N ILE A 47 11.63 -7.69 10.54
CA ILE A 47 10.79 -6.55 10.90
C ILE A 47 9.43 -6.61 10.20
N GLU A 48 9.42 -6.94 8.92
CA GLU A 48 8.20 -7.04 8.12
C GLU A 48 7.26 -8.08 8.70
N ALA A 49 7.79 -9.29 8.97
CA ALA A 49 7.01 -10.39 9.51
C ALA A 49 6.53 -10.15 10.95
N ASN A 50 7.40 -9.64 11.84
CA ASN A 50 7.12 -9.57 13.27
C ASN A 50 6.46 -8.26 13.72
N LYS A 51 6.61 -7.17 12.97
CA LYS A 51 6.11 -5.85 13.34
C LYS A 51 5.19 -5.27 12.28
N LEU A 52 5.70 -5.00 11.08
CA LEU A 52 4.97 -4.20 10.09
C LEU A 52 3.67 -4.88 9.63
N PHE A 53 3.67 -6.20 9.48
CA PHE A 53 2.45 -6.95 9.14
C PHE A 53 1.30 -6.70 10.12
N GLY A 54 1.60 -6.69 11.43
CA GLY A 54 0.60 -6.48 12.48
C GLY A 54 0.02 -5.07 12.44
N TYR A 55 0.89 -4.05 12.43
CA TYR A 55 0.47 -2.64 12.36
C TYR A 55 -0.31 -2.34 11.08
N LEU A 56 0.08 -2.93 9.94
CA LEU A 56 -0.63 -2.76 8.68
C LEU A 56 -2.05 -3.34 8.77
N ASN A 57 -2.18 -4.56 9.29
CA ASN A 57 -3.47 -5.21 9.47
C ASN A 57 -4.38 -4.38 10.40
N ASP A 58 -3.84 -3.89 11.51
CA ASP A 58 -4.63 -3.16 12.50
C ASP A 58 -5.06 -1.78 11.99
N GLY A 59 -4.15 -1.06 11.31
CA GLY A 59 -4.45 0.22 10.66
C GLY A 59 -5.53 0.09 9.58
N LEU A 60 -5.40 -0.90 8.68
CA LEU A 60 -6.40 -1.13 7.63
C LEU A 60 -7.76 -1.55 8.20
N LYS A 61 -7.79 -2.38 9.26
CA LYS A 61 -9.05 -2.76 9.93
C LYS A 61 -9.70 -1.56 10.61
N LYS A 62 -8.94 -0.70 11.28
CA LYS A 62 -9.46 0.54 11.88
C LYS A 62 -10.10 1.45 10.81
N MET A 63 -9.41 1.66 9.68
CA MET A 63 -9.94 2.46 8.57
C MET A 63 -11.21 1.85 7.96
N LYS A 64 -11.21 0.53 7.70
CA LYS A 64 -12.37 -0.19 7.15
C LYS A 64 -13.57 -0.19 8.13
N ASN A 65 -13.33 -0.30 9.43
CA ASN A 65 -14.39 -0.19 10.42
C ASN A 65 -15.00 1.21 10.43
N TYR A 66 -14.17 2.26 10.29
CA TYR A 66 -14.69 3.63 10.16
C TYR A 66 -15.50 3.83 8.88
N SER A 67 -15.12 3.18 7.77
CA SER A 67 -15.86 3.31 6.51
C SER A 67 -17.28 2.73 6.55
N THR A 68 -17.60 1.89 7.53
CA THR A 68 -18.99 1.42 7.76
C THR A 68 -19.94 2.52 8.22
N ASN A 69 -19.39 3.63 8.75
CA ASN A 69 -20.19 4.78 9.16
C ASN A 69 -20.64 5.65 7.97
N PHE A 70 -20.04 5.46 6.78
CA PHE A 70 -20.44 6.19 5.59
C PHE A 70 -21.82 5.69 5.13
N SER A 71 -22.86 6.45 5.47
CA SER A 71 -24.25 6.15 5.09
C SER A 71 -24.52 6.55 3.63
N ASN A 72 -25.37 5.78 2.94
CA ASN A 72 -25.92 6.06 1.59
C ASN A 72 -26.77 7.35 1.49
N THR A 73 -26.75 8.21 2.50
CA THR A 73 -27.51 9.47 2.51
C THR A 73 -26.60 10.66 2.18
N VAL A 74 -25.97 10.59 1.01
CA VAL A 74 -25.16 11.69 0.46
C VAL A 74 -25.89 12.26 -0.76
N ASP A 75 -26.11 13.58 -0.78
CA ASP A 75 -26.87 14.27 -1.83
C ASP A 75 -26.14 14.33 -3.19
N SER A 76 -24.89 13.87 -3.27
CA SER A 76 -24.01 14.05 -4.43
C SER A 76 -23.34 12.74 -4.87
N GLU A 77 -23.61 12.35 -6.12
CA GLU A 77 -23.12 11.14 -6.79
C GLU A 77 -21.59 10.99 -6.76
N GLU A 78 -20.84 12.09 -6.91
CA GLU A 78 -19.37 12.08 -6.88
C GLU A 78 -18.79 11.56 -5.55
N TYR A 79 -19.42 11.93 -4.44
CA TYR A 79 -18.96 11.53 -3.11
C TYR A 79 -19.39 10.10 -2.78
N GLU A 80 -20.56 9.68 -3.26
CA GLU A 80 -21.00 8.29 -3.17
C GLU A 80 -20.01 7.38 -3.91
N ASN A 81 -19.61 7.75 -5.13
CA ASN A 81 -18.61 7.01 -5.91
C ASN A 81 -17.25 6.98 -5.22
N ALA A 82 -16.79 8.07 -4.61
CA ALA A 82 -15.53 8.09 -3.87
C ALA A 82 -15.58 7.26 -2.58
N MET A 83 -16.75 7.14 -1.92
CA MET A 83 -16.94 6.25 -0.78
C MET A 83 -16.90 4.78 -1.19
N LYS A 84 -17.54 4.44 -2.33
CA LYS A 84 -17.45 3.11 -2.94
C LYS A 84 -16.01 2.76 -3.28
N ASP A 85 -15.26 3.70 -3.85
CA ASP A 85 -13.84 3.50 -4.16
C ASP A 85 -12.98 3.23 -2.92
N LEU A 86 -13.20 4.01 -1.85
CA LEU A 86 -12.48 3.83 -0.59
C LEU A 86 -12.77 2.45 0.01
N ASP A 87 -14.04 2.05 -0.02
CA ASP A 87 -14.47 0.74 0.45
C ASP A 87 -13.82 -0.40 -0.35
N LEU A 88 -13.82 -0.29 -1.68
CA LEU A 88 -13.16 -1.24 -2.57
C LEU A 88 -11.65 -1.30 -2.32
N TYR A 89 -10.99 -0.13 -2.22
CA TYR A 89 -9.55 -0.01 -1.98
C TYR A 89 -9.10 -0.72 -0.69
N LEU A 90 -9.80 -0.46 0.42
CA LEU A 90 -9.49 -1.05 1.72
C LEU A 90 -9.82 -2.55 1.75
N THR A 91 -10.91 -2.95 1.07
CA THR A 91 -11.33 -4.37 1.02
C THR A 91 -10.33 -5.22 0.25
N ILE A 92 -9.83 -4.74 -0.89
CA ILE A 92 -8.78 -5.43 -1.66
C ILE A 92 -7.51 -5.54 -0.81
N ALA A 93 -7.07 -4.45 -0.17
CA ALA A 93 -5.89 -4.44 0.67
C ALA A 93 -5.97 -5.51 1.78
N LEU A 94 -7.10 -5.57 2.49
CA LEU A 94 -7.33 -6.54 3.56
C LEU A 94 -7.44 -7.98 3.04
N LYS A 95 -8.11 -8.22 1.91
CA LYS A 95 -8.19 -9.56 1.29
C LYS A 95 -6.83 -10.05 0.81
N LEU A 96 -5.97 -9.17 0.29
CA LEU A 96 -4.60 -9.52 -0.09
C LEU A 96 -3.72 -9.86 1.12
N LEU A 97 -3.90 -9.14 2.23
CA LEU A 97 -3.14 -9.31 3.46
C LEU A 97 -3.55 -10.56 4.26
N LYS A 98 -4.85 -10.85 4.32
CA LYS A 98 -5.43 -12.00 5.03
C LYS A 98 -6.59 -12.59 4.24
N PRO A 99 -6.32 -13.48 3.26
CA PRO A 99 -7.37 -14.10 2.45
C PRO A 99 -8.31 -15.02 3.25
N SER A 100 -7.91 -15.44 4.45
CA SER A 100 -8.73 -16.25 5.36
C SER A 100 -9.83 -15.47 6.08
N ASP A 101 -9.70 -14.14 6.18
CA ASP A 101 -10.67 -13.32 6.90
C ASP A 101 -11.89 -13.07 6.00
N ASN A 102 -13.09 -13.22 6.57
CA ASN A 102 -14.34 -12.97 5.85
C ASN A 102 -14.62 -11.46 5.75
N ILE A 103 -13.89 -10.79 4.86
CA ILE A 103 -13.99 -9.35 4.62
C ILE A 103 -14.96 -9.10 3.47
N VAL A 104 -16.00 -8.31 3.74
CA VAL A 104 -17.07 -7.98 2.80
C VAL A 104 -17.03 -6.48 2.46
N CYS A 105 -17.44 -6.13 1.25
CA CYS A 105 -17.68 -4.74 0.87
C CYS A 105 -18.86 -4.17 1.67
N ASN A 106 -18.82 -2.89 2.00
CA ASN A 106 -19.96 -2.21 2.61
C ASN A 106 -21.05 -1.93 1.56
N PHE A 107 -20.65 -1.80 0.30
CA PHE A 107 -21.53 -1.60 -0.85
C PHE A 107 -21.60 -2.89 -1.68
N GLU A 108 -22.81 -3.42 -1.89
CA GLU A 108 -23.02 -4.68 -2.64
C GLU A 108 -22.53 -4.56 -4.10
N GLU A 109 -22.64 -3.37 -4.69
CA GLU A 109 -22.20 -3.07 -6.06
C GLU A 109 -20.69 -3.29 -6.28
N ASN A 110 -19.90 -3.17 -5.21
CA ASN A 110 -18.45 -3.35 -5.27
C ASN A 110 -18.04 -4.83 -5.27
N GLU A 111 -18.94 -5.79 -5.02
CA GLU A 111 -18.57 -7.20 -4.95
C GLU A 111 -18.11 -7.75 -6.31
N GLU A 112 -18.78 -7.35 -7.40
CA GLU A 112 -18.39 -7.76 -8.76
C GLU A 112 -17.03 -7.15 -9.18
N GLU A 113 -16.81 -5.87 -8.84
CA GLU A 113 -15.54 -5.19 -9.11
C GLU A 113 -14.40 -5.80 -8.30
N LEU A 114 -14.66 -6.15 -7.04
CA LEU A 114 -13.71 -6.82 -6.16
C LEU A 114 -13.26 -8.16 -6.73
N GLU A 115 -14.20 -9.02 -7.14
CA GLU A 115 -13.88 -10.33 -7.73
C GLU A 115 -13.07 -10.18 -9.02
N THR A 116 -13.44 -9.21 -9.87
CA THR A 116 -12.74 -8.93 -11.12
C THR A 116 -11.30 -8.50 -10.87
N LEU A 117 -11.08 -7.56 -9.93
CA LEU A 117 -9.74 -7.08 -9.59
C LEU A 117 -8.89 -8.17 -8.95
N LEU A 118 -9.45 -8.95 -8.01
CA LEU A 118 -8.73 -10.08 -7.42
C LEU A 118 -8.32 -11.10 -8.48
N LYS A 119 -9.21 -11.42 -9.42
CA LYS A 119 -8.88 -12.32 -10.54
C LYS A 119 -7.73 -11.77 -11.39
N ASN A 120 -7.76 -10.48 -11.75
CA ASN A 120 -6.67 -9.86 -12.52
C ASN A 120 -5.34 -9.88 -11.77
N ILE A 121 -5.36 -9.68 -10.44
CA ILE A 121 -4.18 -9.78 -9.59
C ILE A 121 -3.65 -11.23 -9.55
N GLU A 122 -4.52 -12.24 -9.53
CA GLU A 122 -4.11 -13.65 -9.62
C GLU A 122 -3.57 -14.05 -11.00
N GLU A 123 -4.02 -13.41 -12.08
CA GLU A 123 -3.53 -13.67 -13.44
C GLU A 123 -2.08 -13.18 -13.67
N LEU A 124 -1.58 -12.25 -12.85
CA LEU A 124 -0.20 -11.75 -12.88
C LEU A 124 0.26 -11.25 -14.26
N SER A 125 -0.65 -10.61 -15.01
CA SER A 125 -0.39 -10.09 -16.36
C SER A 125 -0.89 -8.65 -16.50
N PRO A 126 -0.34 -7.84 -17.43
CA PRO A 126 -0.86 -6.49 -17.66
C PRO A 126 -2.32 -6.52 -18.08
N GLY A 127 -3.17 -5.78 -17.38
CA GLY A 127 -4.61 -5.70 -17.66
C GLY A 127 -5.08 -4.26 -17.78
N SER A 128 -6.09 -4.00 -18.60
CA SER A 128 -6.71 -2.68 -18.72
C SER A 128 -7.92 -2.61 -17.80
N TYR A 129 -7.94 -1.68 -16.85
CA TYR A 129 -9.04 -1.53 -15.91
C TYR A 129 -9.26 -0.05 -15.54
N PRO A 130 -10.51 0.43 -15.46
CA PRO A 130 -10.85 1.81 -15.09
C PRO A 130 -10.86 1.99 -13.56
N LEU A 131 -9.68 1.89 -12.92
CA LEU A 131 -9.58 1.95 -11.45
C LEU A 131 -9.75 3.39 -10.94
N PHE A 132 -10.82 3.65 -10.18
CA PHE A 132 -11.17 4.96 -9.59
C PHE A 132 -11.38 6.10 -10.60
N SER A 133 -11.58 5.77 -11.86
CA SER A 133 -11.78 6.74 -12.93
C SER A 133 -12.63 6.13 -14.03
N SER A 134 -13.31 6.96 -14.81
CA SER A 134 -14.10 6.50 -15.97
C SER A 134 -13.22 6.00 -17.13
N THR A 135 -11.93 6.33 -17.10
CA THR A 135 -10.98 6.02 -18.16
C THR A 135 -10.16 4.76 -17.83
N SER A 136 -10.15 3.78 -18.72
CA SER A 136 -9.33 2.57 -18.53
C SER A 136 -7.84 2.88 -18.63
N ARG A 137 -7.05 2.35 -17.69
CA ARG A 137 -5.59 2.42 -17.71
C ARG A 137 -4.98 1.03 -17.67
N VAL A 138 -3.79 0.89 -18.23
CA VAL A 138 -3.02 -0.35 -18.16
C VAL A 138 -2.40 -0.46 -16.77
N LEU A 139 -2.82 -1.46 -16.02
CA LEU A 139 -2.28 -1.84 -14.72
C LEU A 139 -1.39 -3.07 -14.90
N ASP A 140 -0.14 -2.98 -14.41
CA ASP A 140 0.78 -4.11 -14.45
C ASP A 140 0.57 -5.03 -13.23
N PHE A 141 -0.38 -5.96 -13.34
CA PHE A 141 -0.63 -6.93 -12.27
C PHE A 141 0.52 -7.94 -12.08
N SER A 142 1.50 -8.00 -13.00
CA SER A 142 2.67 -8.89 -12.85
C SER A 142 3.57 -8.49 -11.67
N GLN A 143 3.44 -7.25 -11.17
CA GLN A 143 4.16 -6.77 -9.99
C GLN A 143 3.71 -7.43 -8.69
N PHE A 144 2.50 -8.03 -8.66
CA PHE A 144 2.00 -8.75 -7.49
C PHE A 144 2.69 -10.11 -7.28
N LYS A 145 3.50 -10.57 -8.24
CA LYS A 145 4.25 -11.82 -8.10
C LYS A 145 5.35 -11.65 -7.03
N PRO A 146 5.32 -12.40 -5.91
CA PRO A 146 6.36 -12.34 -4.90
C PRO A 146 7.74 -12.72 -5.47
N ARG A 147 8.79 -12.04 -5.00
CA ARG A 147 10.19 -12.25 -5.42
C ARG A 147 11.11 -12.20 -4.20
N GLY A 148 12.29 -12.80 -4.30
CA GLY A 148 13.25 -12.81 -3.17
C GLY A 148 12.67 -13.49 -1.93
N HIS A 149 12.92 -12.92 -0.76
CA HIS A 149 12.46 -13.44 0.54
C HIS A 149 10.93 -13.47 0.69
N TYR A 150 10.19 -12.66 -0.09
CA TYR A 150 8.73 -12.67 -0.08
C TYR A 150 8.13 -13.96 -0.66
N ALA A 151 8.89 -14.72 -1.47
CA ALA A 151 8.44 -15.98 -2.03
C ALA A 151 8.67 -17.19 -1.08
N GLU A 152 9.29 -16.97 0.08
CA GLU A 152 9.70 -18.04 0.98
C GLU A 152 8.64 -18.36 2.05
N HIS A 153 7.78 -17.40 2.39
CA HIS A 153 6.79 -17.53 3.46
C HIS A 153 5.45 -16.90 3.09
N TYR A 154 4.35 -17.62 3.34
CA TYR A 154 2.98 -17.17 3.05
C TYR A 154 2.64 -15.80 3.65
N LEU A 155 3.11 -15.53 4.88
CA LEU A 155 2.84 -14.25 5.56
C LEU A 155 3.47 -13.08 4.80
N LEU A 156 4.72 -13.25 4.36
CA LEU A 156 5.46 -12.23 3.61
C LEU A 156 4.93 -12.09 2.19
N GLU A 157 4.47 -13.18 1.57
CA GLU A 157 3.77 -13.14 0.29
C GLU A 157 2.50 -12.27 0.36
N HIS A 158 1.65 -12.48 1.37
CA HIS A 158 0.44 -11.67 1.56
C HIS A 158 0.75 -10.22 1.92
N TYR A 159 1.74 -9.99 2.79
CA TYR A 159 2.25 -8.67 3.10
C TYR A 159 2.70 -7.93 1.83
N PHE A 160 3.53 -8.58 1.01
CA PHE A 160 4.05 -8.04 -0.22
C PHE A 160 2.93 -7.64 -1.18
N ARG A 161 1.96 -8.53 -1.42
CA ARG A 161 0.82 -8.24 -2.31
C ARG A 161 -0.01 -7.06 -1.81
N CYS A 162 -0.25 -6.98 -0.51
CA CYS A 162 -0.92 -5.84 0.11
C CYS A 162 -0.11 -4.55 -0.10
N MET A 163 1.20 -4.56 0.16
CA MET A 163 2.07 -3.40 -0.03
C MET A 163 2.17 -2.96 -1.50
N ILE A 164 2.16 -3.90 -2.45
CA ILE A 164 2.10 -3.57 -3.89
C ILE A 164 0.77 -2.87 -4.21
N TRP A 165 -0.36 -3.38 -3.71
CA TRP A 165 -1.64 -2.70 -3.87
C TRP A 165 -1.60 -1.29 -3.30
N LEU A 166 -1.15 -1.12 -2.06
CA LEU A 166 -1.15 0.17 -1.39
C LEU A 166 -0.18 1.18 -2.05
N GLY A 167 1.02 0.73 -2.43
CA GLY A 167 2.07 1.58 -2.96
C GLY A 167 2.00 1.85 -4.46
N ARG A 168 1.35 1.00 -5.26
CA ARG A 168 1.28 1.16 -6.73
C ARG A 168 -0.09 1.53 -7.26
N THR A 169 -1.14 1.47 -6.45
CA THR A 169 -2.45 1.95 -6.87
C THR A 169 -2.42 3.47 -6.89
N GLU A 170 -2.23 4.02 -8.08
CA GLU A 170 -2.09 5.47 -8.25
C GLU A 170 -3.43 6.17 -8.03
N ILE A 171 -3.44 7.10 -7.08
CA ILE A 171 -4.54 8.04 -6.83
C ILE A 171 -4.02 9.46 -7.16
N GLN A 172 -4.59 10.12 -8.17
CA GLN A 172 -4.11 11.40 -8.66
C GLN A 172 -4.95 12.56 -8.11
N ILE A 173 -4.28 13.52 -7.46
CA ILE A 173 -4.92 14.72 -6.88
C ILE A 173 -4.84 15.91 -7.85
N THR A 174 -3.86 15.90 -8.77
CA THR A 174 -3.65 16.96 -9.75
C THR A 174 -3.43 16.37 -11.13
N LYS A 175 -3.76 17.14 -12.17
CA LYS A 175 -3.40 16.76 -13.54
C LYS A 175 -1.87 16.69 -13.65
N PRO A 176 -1.31 15.56 -14.13
CA PRO A 176 0.13 15.43 -14.36
C PRO A 176 0.61 16.44 -15.41
N GLY A 177 1.79 17.03 -15.17
CA GLY A 177 2.37 18.06 -16.06
C GLY A 177 2.92 17.53 -17.38
N ASN A 178 3.02 16.21 -17.55
CA ASN A 178 3.60 15.55 -18.72
C ASN A 178 2.53 14.78 -19.53
N GLU A 179 2.68 14.74 -20.85
CA GLU A 179 1.75 14.08 -21.80
C GLU A 179 1.71 12.52 -21.72
N ILE A 180 2.46 11.90 -20.81
CA ILE A 180 2.71 10.45 -20.79
C ILE A 180 1.63 9.67 -20.03
N SER A 181 0.90 10.33 -19.15
CA SER A 181 -0.18 9.75 -18.35
C SER A 181 -1.53 9.90 -19.06
N VAL A 182 -2.42 8.93 -18.81
CA VAL A 182 -3.83 8.99 -19.20
C VAL A 182 -4.41 10.33 -18.75
N ASP A 183 -4.97 11.11 -19.69
CA ASP A 183 -5.60 12.39 -19.38
C ASP A 183 -6.97 12.12 -18.74
N HIS A 184 -6.99 12.10 -17.41
CA HIS A 184 -8.22 11.94 -16.64
C HIS A 184 -9.12 13.16 -16.82
N SER A 185 -10.43 12.93 -16.89
CA SER A 185 -11.39 14.03 -16.90
C SER A 185 -11.29 14.85 -15.60
N PRO A 186 -11.65 16.13 -15.61
CA PRO A 186 -11.74 16.93 -14.39
C PRO A 186 -12.63 16.26 -13.31
N GLU A 187 -13.67 15.55 -13.73
CA GLU A 187 -14.58 14.80 -12.84
C GLU A 187 -13.88 13.60 -12.19
N ASP A 188 -13.08 12.83 -12.96
CA ASP A 188 -12.28 11.72 -12.43
C ASP A 188 -11.24 12.24 -11.41
N LEU A 189 -10.51 13.32 -11.74
CA LEU A 189 -9.55 13.92 -10.81
C LEU A 189 -10.21 14.41 -9.52
N LYS A 190 -11.42 14.96 -9.62
CA LYS A 190 -12.21 15.39 -8.46
C LYS A 190 -12.62 14.19 -7.60
N ARG A 191 -13.11 13.10 -8.20
CA ARG A 191 -13.43 11.83 -7.51
C ARG A 191 -12.22 11.27 -6.77
N MET A 192 -11.06 11.21 -7.43
CA MET A 192 -9.80 10.74 -6.84
C MET A 192 -9.30 11.66 -5.70
N THR A 193 -9.47 12.97 -5.84
CA THR A 193 -9.15 13.93 -4.77
C THR A 193 -10.03 13.74 -3.55
N ILE A 194 -11.34 13.55 -3.75
CA ILE A 194 -12.29 13.25 -2.67
C ILE A 194 -11.91 11.92 -2.00
N LEU A 195 -11.58 10.89 -2.79
CA LEU A 195 -11.10 9.60 -2.28
C LEU A 195 -9.87 9.77 -1.38
N THR A 196 -8.86 10.53 -1.80
CA THR A 196 -7.67 10.79 -0.96
C THR A 196 -8.04 11.46 0.36
N ALA A 197 -8.96 12.42 0.32
CA ALA A 197 -9.34 13.15 1.50
C ALA A 197 -10.25 12.33 2.45
N LEU A 198 -11.10 11.44 1.91
CA LEU A 198 -11.84 10.44 2.70
C LEU A 198 -10.90 9.40 3.32
N MET A 199 -9.86 8.98 2.60
CA MET A 199 -8.82 8.09 3.13
C MET A 199 -8.08 8.74 4.30
N CYS A 200 -7.73 10.02 4.16
CA CYS A 200 -7.15 10.81 5.24
C CYS A 200 -8.10 10.90 6.44
N GLU A 201 -9.38 11.26 6.22
CA GLU A 201 -10.37 11.30 7.29
C GLU A 201 -10.47 9.95 8.01
N ALA A 202 -10.58 8.84 7.27
CA ALA A 202 -10.65 7.50 7.83
C ALA A 202 -9.39 7.14 8.63
N ALA A 203 -8.21 7.54 8.19
CA ALA A 203 -6.96 7.27 8.91
C ALA A 203 -6.92 7.98 10.28
N PHE A 204 -7.27 9.26 10.34
CA PHE A 204 -7.20 10.05 11.57
C PHE A 204 -8.37 9.78 12.53
N GLU A 205 -9.60 9.67 12.02
CA GLU A 205 -10.77 9.49 12.88
C GLU A 205 -10.87 8.08 13.47
N SER A 206 -10.28 7.08 12.80
CA SER A 206 -10.21 5.71 13.31
C SER A 206 -9.03 5.46 14.27
N GLY A 207 -8.08 6.40 14.36
CA GLY A 207 -6.80 6.20 15.06
C GLY A 207 -5.83 5.26 14.33
N ALA A 208 -6.08 4.93 13.06
CA ALA A 208 -5.15 4.17 12.22
C ALA A 208 -3.88 4.98 11.87
N ASN A 209 -3.95 6.31 11.94
CA ASN A 209 -2.81 7.19 11.71
C ASN A 209 -1.62 6.88 12.62
N GLU A 210 -1.84 6.41 13.84
CA GLU A 210 -0.76 6.02 14.76
C GLU A 210 -0.03 4.76 14.27
N ASP A 211 -0.79 3.75 13.81
CA ASP A 211 -0.21 2.51 13.28
C ASP A 211 0.55 2.77 11.97
N LEU A 212 -0.05 3.55 11.07
CA LEU A 212 0.58 3.96 9.81
C LEU A 212 1.82 4.82 10.05
N LYS A 213 1.81 5.68 11.08
CA LYS A 213 2.96 6.53 11.42
C LYS A 213 4.12 5.69 11.93
N TYR A 214 3.85 4.70 12.77
CA TYR A 214 4.86 3.77 13.24
C TYR A 214 5.52 3.01 12.07
N MET A 215 4.71 2.57 11.09
CA MET A 215 5.25 1.92 9.89
C MET A 215 6.11 2.87 9.06
N GLU A 216 5.62 4.08 8.79
CA GLU A 216 6.36 5.08 8.02
C GLU A 216 7.69 5.45 8.67
N ASP A 217 7.73 5.61 9.99
CA ASP A 217 8.97 5.98 10.69
C ASP A 217 10.03 4.87 10.57
N ILE A 218 9.62 3.60 10.58
CA ILE A 218 10.53 2.47 10.33
C ILE A 218 10.96 2.42 8.87
N LEU A 219 10.02 2.51 7.93
CA LEU A 219 10.32 2.41 6.50
C LEU A 219 11.19 3.57 6.03
N SER A 220 10.91 4.79 6.48
CA SER A 220 11.71 5.98 6.14
C SER A 220 13.12 5.92 6.72
N TYR A 221 13.30 5.33 7.90
CA TYR A 221 14.62 5.10 8.47
C TYR A 221 15.43 4.06 7.67
N LEU A 222 14.79 3.00 7.17
CA LEU A 222 15.45 1.91 6.46
C LEU A 222 15.68 2.21 4.97
N LEU A 223 14.70 2.82 4.31
CA LEU A 223 14.62 2.96 2.85
C LEU A 223 14.72 4.42 2.39
N GLY A 224 14.56 5.39 3.30
CA GLY A 224 14.49 6.82 2.99
C GLY A 224 13.06 7.33 2.84
N VAL A 225 12.94 8.65 2.71
CA VAL A 225 11.64 9.35 2.59
C VAL A 225 11.00 9.03 1.25
N GLN A 226 9.68 8.87 1.24
CA GLN A 226 8.90 8.68 0.03
C GLN A 226 8.82 9.95 -0.84
N ASP A 227 8.80 9.78 -2.16
CA ASP A 227 8.62 10.88 -3.12
C ASP A 227 7.15 11.29 -3.33
N ASN A 228 6.22 10.51 -2.80
CA ASN A 228 4.78 10.71 -2.95
C ASN A 228 4.19 11.54 -1.80
N ILE A 229 3.04 12.16 -2.06
CA ILE A 229 2.28 12.85 -1.00
C ILE A 229 1.78 11.83 0.01
N ASN A 230 2.08 12.06 1.28
CA ASN A 230 1.66 11.17 2.37
C ASN A 230 0.35 11.65 3.05
N VAL A 231 -0.25 10.78 3.86
CA VAL A 231 -1.54 11.04 4.53
C VAL A 231 -1.46 12.24 5.49
N TRP A 232 -0.30 12.51 6.11
CA TRP A 232 -0.12 13.64 7.01
C TRP A 232 -0.04 14.97 6.25
N GLU A 233 0.63 15.00 5.10
CA GLU A 233 0.66 16.16 4.21
C GLU A 233 -0.73 16.47 3.64
N VAL A 234 -1.51 15.45 3.28
CA VAL A 234 -2.92 15.63 2.91
C VAL A 234 -3.70 16.25 4.06
N ARG A 235 -3.47 15.80 5.30
CA ARG A 235 -4.15 16.37 6.48
C ARG A 235 -3.80 17.84 6.69
N ASP A 236 -2.53 18.20 6.53
CA ASP A 236 -2.08 19.58 6.67
C ASP A 236 -2.73 20.48 5.59
N ILE A 237 -2.79 20.00 4.34
CA ILE A 237 -3.48 20.70 3.24
C ILE A 237 -4.97 20.87 3.56
N MET A 238 -5.65 19.81 4.04
CA MET A 238 -7.06 19.89 4.44
C MET A 238 -7.27 20.90 5.56
N PHE A 239 -6.37 20.95 6.54
CA PHE A 239 -6.41 21.91 7.65
C PHE A 239 -6.25 23.36 7.16
N ASP A 240 -5.29 23.61 6.27
CA ASP A 240 -5.07 24.92 5.66
C ASP A 240 -6.28 25.40 4.85
N MET A 241 -6.98 24.46 4.18
CA MET A 241 -8.23 24.71 3.46
C MET A 241 -9.46 24.80 4.39
N ARG A 242 -9.30 24.62 5.71
CA ARG A 242 -10.37 24.59 6.72
C ARG A 242 -11.41 23.48 6.49
N ILE A 243 -10.95 22.34 5.98
CA ILE A 243 -11.75 21.12 5.79
C ILE A 243 -11.43 20.18 6.95
N GLU A 244 -12.25 20.22 8.01
CA GLU A 244 -12.02 19.36 9.18
C GLU A 244 -12.51 17.93 8.95
N LYS A 245 -13.72 17.79 8.37
CA LYS A 245 -14.39 16.53 8.05
C LYS A 245 -15.21 16.69 6.77
N ILE A 246 -15.01 15.78 5.82
CA ILE A 246 -15.74 15.75 4.55
C ILE A 246 -17.10 15.12 4.77
N PHE A 247 -17.15 13.98 5.48
CA PHE A 247 -18.39 13.24 5.67
C PHE A 247 -19.48 14.07 6.35
N LEU A 248 -19.12 14.80 7.42
CA LEU A 248 -20.06 15.66 8.16
C LEU A 248 -20.50 16.92 7.41
N HIS A 249 -19.75 17.36 6.40
CA HIS A 249 -20.18 18.46 5.53
C HIS A 249 -21.25 18.02 4.52
N LEU A 250 -21.34 16.72 4.24
CA LEU A 250 -22.21 16.13 3.22
C LEU A 250 -23.55 15.65 3.77
N CYS A 251 -23.56 15.17 5.02
CA CYS A 251 -24.81 14.90 5.74
C CYS A 251 -25.39 16.24 6.21
N LYS A 252 -26.36 16.82 5.50
CA LYS A 252 -27.09 18.00 5.99
C LYS A 252 -27.60 17.76 7.41
N GLN A 253 -27.35 18.74 8.30
CA GLN A 253 -28.22 18.92 9.47
C GLN A 253 -29.67 19.10 9.00
N PRO A 254 -30.66 18.57 9.74
CA PRO A 254 -32.06 18.70 9.35
C PRO A 254 -32.46 20.18 9.19
N PRO A 255 -33.31 20.51 8.20
CA PRO A 255 -33.75 21.88 7.99
C PRO A 255 -34.76 22.25 9.08
N GLY A 256 -34.31 22.91 10.15
CA GLY A 256 -35.27 23.46 11.13
C GLY A 256 -34.70 23.70 12.51
N GLY A 257 -34.21 24.92 12.73
CA GLY A 257 -33.90 25.39 14.07
C GLY A 257 -33.52 26.86 14.06
N ARG A 258 -34.50 27.75 13.82
CA ARG A 258 -34.36 29.17 14.18
C ARG A 258 -33.93 29.23 15.65
N LYS A 259 -32.71 29.68 15.91
CA LYS A 259 -32.33 30.15 17.25
C LYS A 259 -32.99 31.51 17.45
N LEU A 260 -33.96 31.54 18.36
CA LEU A 260 -34.24 32.70 19.21
C LEU A 260 -33.10 32.83 20.23
#